data_AF-A0A1D2UM37-F1
#
_entry.id   AF-A0A1D2UM37-F1
#
_cell.length_a   1.000
_cell.length_b   1.000
_cell.length_c   1.000
_cell.angle_alpha   90.00
_cell.angle_beta   90.00
_cell.angle_gamma   90.00
#
_symmetry.space_group_name_H-M   'P 1'
#
loop_
_entity.id
_entity.type
_entity.pdbx_description
1 polymer ?
#
loop_
_entity_poly.entity_id
_entity_poly.type
_entity_poly.pdbx_seq_one_letter_code
_entity_poly.pdbx_strand_id
1 'polypeptide(L)'
;MSSTSVETLGTRQVLLMDSITQIDARARGHVVVSGSHGGRSSASFAVGRGAAICFMNDAGVGKDEAGIVGLQILQDDGVPAAAYDYRSARIGDAADAWENGVLSFVNAAAAGLGFAAGERLRDAVRRVFG
;
A
#
# COMPACT_ATOMS: atom_id res chain seq x y z
N MET A 1 2.99 -17.71 -6.44
CA MET A 1 1.69 -17.46 -5.78
C MET A 1 1.23 -16.08 -6.20
N SER A 2 0.01 -15.97 -6.72
CA SER A 2 -0.55 -14.73 -7.29
C SER A 2 -1.23 -13.88 -6.21
N SER A 3 -1.52 -12.63 -6.55
CA SER A 3 -2.40 -11.77 -5.76
C SER A 3 -3.84 -12.31 -5.67
N THR A 4 -4.53 -12.01 -4.58
CA THR A 4 -5.93 -12.38 -4.34
C THR A 4 -6.79 -11.12 -4.30
N SER A 5 -7.93 -11.12 -5.00
CA SER A 5 -8.90 -10.02 -4.90
C SER A 5 -9.86 -10.27 -3.74
N VAL A 6 -10.00 -9.30 -2.83
CA VAL A 6 -10.88 -9.45 -1.65
C VAL A 6 -12.11 -8.54 -1.67
N GLU A 7 -12.08 -7.46 -2.45
CA GLU A 7 -13.19 -6.51 -2.56
C GLU A 7 -13.15 -5.81 -3.91
N THR A 8 -14.33 -5.36 -4.38
CA THR A 8 -14.48 -4.53 -5.59
C THR A 8 -15.16 -3.22 -5.21
N LEU A 9 -14.54 -2.09 -5.53
CA LEU A 9 -15.02 -0.73 -5.24
C LEU A 9 -15.12 0.04 -6.57
N GLY A 10 -16.35 0.25 -7.05
CA GLY A 10 -16.60 0.74 -8.40
C GLY A 10 -15.94 -0.16 -9.46
N THR A 11 -14.99 0.38 -10.21
CA THR A 11 -14.21 -0.36 -11.23
C THR A 11 -12.88 -0.90 -10.71
N ARG A 12 -12.58 -0.75 -9.40
CA ARG A 12 -11.29 -1.11 -8.80
C ARG A 12 -11.40 -2.39 -7.99
N GLN A 13 -10.38 -3.25 -8.08
CA GLN A 13 -10.22 -4.40 -7.20
C GLN A 13 -9.22 -4.08 -6.08
N VAL A 14 -9.44 -4.68 -4.90
CA VAL A 14 -8.47 -4.69 -3.79
C VAL A 14 -7.66 -5.98 -3.89
N LEU A 15 -6.41 -5.86 -4.31
CA LEU A 15 -5.48 -6.95 -4.54
C LEU A 15 -4.54 -7.10 -3.35
N LEU A 16 -4.63 -8.23 -2.66
CA LEU A 16 -3.75 -8.60 -1.56
C LEU A 16 -2.57 -9.41 -2.08
N MET A 17 -1.37 -9.09 -1.60
CA MET A 17 -0.14 -9.83 -1.90
C MET A 17 0.84 -9.82 -0.72
N ASP A 18 1.16 -10.98 -0.17
CA ASP A 18 2.08 -11.08 0.97
C ASP A 18 3.48 -10.53 0.64
N SER A 19 3.88 -10.64 -0.63
CA SER A 19 5.09 -10.02 -1.15
C SER A 19 4.79 -9.10 -2.33
N ILE A 20 5.32 -7.87 -2.30
CA ILE A 20 5.20 -6.92 -3.41
C ILE A 20 5.86 -7.46 -4.70
N THR A 21 6.77 -8.43 -4.59
CA THR A 21 7.37 -9.09 -5.76
C THR A 21 6.34 -9.87 -6.59
N GLN A 22 5.15 -10.13 -6.05
CA GLN A 22 4.03 -10.76 -6.74
C GLN A 22 3.24 -9.78 -7.61
N ILE A 23 3.56 -8.48 -7.57
CA ILE A 23 2.87 -7.47 -8.37
C ILE A 23 3.07 -7.71 -9.86
N ASP A 24 1.99 -7.62 -10.62
CA ASP A 24 1.96 -7.85 -12.06
C ASP A 24 1.12 -6.77 -12.77
N ALA A 25 0.79 -7.01 -14.05
CA ALA A 25 0.00 -6.07 -14.86
C ALA A 25 -1.42 -5.82 -14.33
N ARG A 26 -1.97 -6.72 -13.50
CA ARG A 26 -3.30 -6.56 -12.90
C ARG A 26 -3.35 -5.42 -11.90
N ALA A 27 -2.23 -5.00 -11.32
CA ALA A 27 -2.20 -3.90 -10.38
C ALA A 27 -2.66 -2.57 -10.98
N ARG A 28 -2.57 -2.40 -12.32
CA ARG A 28 -2.87 -1.15 -12.98
C ARG A 28 -4.31 -0.69 -12.70
N GLY A 29 -4.44 0.51 -12.13
CA GLY A 29 -5.73 1.11 -11.78
C GLY A 29 -6.45 0.43 -10.59
N HIS A 30 -5.79 -0.47 -9.87
CA HIS A 30 -6.35 -1.21 -8.74
C HIS A 30 -5.62 -0.89 -7.43
N VAL A 31 -6.25 -1.22 -6.32
CA VAL A 31 -5.69 -1.04 -4.98
C VAL A 31 -4.77 -2.22 -4.70
N VAL A 32 -3.53 -1.93 -4.30
CA VAL A 32 -2.55 -2.96 -3.89
C VAL A 32 -2.33 -2.85 -2.39
N VAL A 33 -2.55 -3.95 -1.67
CA VAL A 33 -2.17 -4.09 -0.27
C VAL A 33 -1.10 -5.15 -0.19
N SER A 34 0.10 -4.76 0.23
CA SER A 34 1.23 -5.67 0.32
C SER A 34 1.66 -5.92 1.76
N GLY A 35 2.00 -7.17 2.06
CA GLY A 35 2.68 -7.54 3.30
C GLY A 35 4.14 -7.08 3.37
N SER A 36 4.73 -6.54 2.28
CA SER A 36 6.11 -6.06 2.27
C SER A 36 6.27 -4.72 3.02
N HIS A 37 7.49 -4.42 3.45
CA HIS A 37 7.81 -3.12 4.04
C HIS A 37 7.88 -2.01 2.98
N GLY A 38 7.67 -0.75 3.36
CA GLY A 38 7.70 0.44 2.50
C GLY A 38 9.10 0.91 2.11
N GLY A 39 10.11 0.03 2.13
CA GLY A 39 11.49 0.39 1.85
C GLY A 39 11.82 0.46 0.35
N ARG A 40 13.04 0.93 0.03
CA ARG A 40 13.51 1.15 -1.36
C ARG A 40 13.38 -0.09 -2.25
N SER A 41 13.79 -1.26 -1.76
CA SER A 41 13.71 -2.51 -2.52
C SER A 41 12.27 -2.84 -2.91
N SER A 42 11.32 -2.71 -1.99
CA SER A 42 9.90 -2.97 -2.25
C SER A 42 9.31 -2.00 -3.27
N ALA A 43 9.62 -0.70 -3.14
CA ALA A 43 9.13 0.32 -4.07
C ALA A 43 9.51 0.04 -5.52
N SER A 44 10.73 -0.47 -5.78
CA SER A 44 11.19 -0.76 -7.14
C SER A 44 10.31 -1.76 -7.91
N PHE A 45 9.57 -2.63 -7.23
CA PHE A 45 8.63 -3.56 -7.89
C PHE A 45 7.32 -2.89 -8.31
N ALA A 46 6.91 -1.84 -7.59
CA ALA A 46 5.66 -1.12 -7.81
C ALA A 46 5.80 0.07 -8.79
N VAL A 47 7.01 0.61 -8.96
CA VAL A 47 7.32 1.63 -9.98
C VAL A 47 6.86 1.16 -11.36
N GLY A 48 6.18 2.04 -12.10
CA GLY A 48 5.67 1.79 -13.45
C GLY A 48 4.46 0.84 -13.55
N ARG A 49 4.00 0.26 -12.43
CA ARG A 49 2.83 -0.64 -12.40
C ARG A 49 1.51 0.12 -12.55
N GLY A 50 1.49 1.41 -12.18
CA GLY A 50 0.32 2.27 -12.32
C GLY A 50 -0.84 1.85 -11.43
N ALA A 51 -0.55 1.37 -10.21
CA ALA A 51 -1.57 1.09 -9.22
C ALA A 51 -2.37 2.36 -8.87
N ALA A 52 -3.65 2.20 -8.50
CA ALA A 52 -4.44 3.32 -8.01
C ALA A 52 -3.91 3.82 -6.66
N ILE A 53 -3.39 2.90 -5.83
CA ILE A 53 -2.61 3.17 -4.63
C ILE A 53 -1.88 1.89 -4.19
N CYS A 54 -0.71 2.02 -3.58
CA CYS A 54 0.02 0.94 -2.93
C CYS A 54 0.09 1.13 -1.41
N PHE A 55 -0.26 0.09 -0.65
CA PHE A 55 -0.10 0.03 0.80
C PHE A 55 1.01 -0.96 1.18
N MET A 56 1.91 -0.54 2.09
CA MET A 56 3.02 -1.36 2.58
C MET A 56 3.19 -1.18 4.10
N ASN A 57 3.85 -2.11 4.78
CA ASN A 57 4.14 -1.99 6.21
C ASN A 57 5.23 -0.94 6.45
N ASP A 58 5.12 -0.07 7.45
CA ASP A 58 6.17 0.92 7.73
C ASP A 58 7.45 0.34 8.34
N ALA A 59 7.41 -0.93 8.77
CA ALA A 59 8.51 -1.65 9.41
C ALA A 59 9.16 -0.89 10.58
N GLY A 60 8.35 -0.12 11.33
CA GLY A 60 8.83 0.73 12.42
C GLY A 60 9.72 1.87 11.95
N VAL A 61 9.58 2.28 10.69
CA VAL A 61 10.32 3.37 10.00
C VAL A 61 11.81 3.07 9.80
N GLY A 62 12.48 2.41 10.75
CA GLY A 62 13.90 2.10 10.69
C GLY A 62 14.79 3.34 10.77
N LYS A 63 16.11 3.09 10.72
CA LYS A 63 17.11 4.16 10.68
C LYS A 63 16.96 4.95 9.38
N ASP A 64 17.06 6.28 9.45
CA ASP A 64 17.01 7.19 8.30
C ASP A 64 15.77 6.96 7.41
N GLU A 65 14.62 6.65 8.03
CA GLU A 65 13.34 6.40 7.35
C GLU A 65 13.35 5.22 6.36
N ALA A 66 14.30 4.28 6.50
CA ALA A 66 14.50 3.18 5.56
C ALA A 66 13.27 2.28 5.32
N GLY A 67 12.37 2.18 6.28
CA GLY A 67 11.11 1.42 6.22
C GLY A 67 10.01 2.10 5.42
N ILE A 68 10.12 3.41 5.16
CA ILE A 68 9.11 4.21 4.44
C ILE A 68 9.67 5.02 3.26
N VAL A 69 10.99 5.01 3.02
CA VAL A 69 11.63 5.72 1.90
C VAL A 69 11.00 5.40 0.53
N GLY A 70 10.38 4.23 0.39
CA GLY A 70 9.64 3.82 -0.79
C GLY A 70 8.42 4.68 -1.10
N LEU A 71 7.82 5.35 -0.11
CA LEU A 71 6.71 6.28 -0.33
C LEU A 71 7.14 7.48 -1.18
N GLN A 72 8.34 8.01 -0.95
CA GLN A 72 8.89 9.10 -1.76
C GLN A 72 9.29 8.61 -3.15
N ILE A 73 9.86 7.40 -3.27
CA ILE A 73 10.18 6.81 -4.57
C ILE A 73 8.91 6.66 -5.44
N LEU A 74 7.82 6.19 -4.84
CA LEU A 74 6.53 6.06 -5.53
C LEU A 74 5.90 7.43 -5.80
N GLN A 75 6.09 8.41 -4.92
CA GLN A 75 5.67 9.79 -5.17
C GLN A 75 6.33 10.36 -6.43
N ASP A 76 7.63 10.13 -6.60
CA ASP A 76 8.41 10.61 -7.74
C ASP A 76 7.99 9.90 -9.06
N ASP A 77 7.47 8.67 -8.97
CA ASP A 77 6.86 7.92 -10.08
C ASP A 77 5.38 8.26 -10.32
N GLY A 78 4.80 9.17 -9.53
CA GLY A 78 3.39 9.56 -9.63
C GLY A 78 2.40 8.50 -9.12
N VAL A 79 2.87 7.55 -8.30
CA VAL A 79 2.05 6.48 -7.70
C VAL A 79 1.64 6.89 -6.28
N PRO A 80 0.32 7.00 -6.01
CA PRO A 80 -0.18 7.15 -4.64
C PRO A 80 0.29 5.98 -3.76
N ALA A 81 0.82 6.29 -2.59
CA ALA A 81 1.30 5.27 -1.67
C ALA A 81 1.10 5.67 -0.21
N ALA A 82 0.83 4.69 0.63
CA ALA A 82 0.75 4.85 2.07
C ALA A 82 1.39 3.66 2.78
N ALA A 83 1.88 3.88 3.99
CA ALA A 83 2.33 2.84 4.88
C ALA A 83 1.30 2.60 6.00
N TYR A 84 1.22 1.37 6.49
CA TYR A 84 0.47 1.02 7.70
C TYR A 84 1.41 0.69 8.87
N ASP A 85 0.97 1.01 10.09
CA ASP A 85 1.71 0.83 11.34
C ASP A 85 2.05 -0.66 11.53
N TYR A 86 3.33 -0.99 11.66
CA TYR A 86 3.81 -2.35 11.90
C TYR A 86 3.21 -3.02 13.15
N ARG A 87 2.66 -2.26 14.09
CA ARG A 87 1.97 -2.75 15.29
C ARG A 87 0.50 -3.08 15.04
N SER A 88 -0.08 -2.56 13.95
CA SER A 88 -1.49 -2.77 13.60
C SER A 88 -1.70 -4.02 12.77
N ALA A 89 -0.69 -4.46 12.01
CA ALA A 89 -0.74 -5.67 11.21
C ALA A 89 0.66 -6.27 10.97
N ARG A 90 0.70 -7.59 10.80
CA ARG A 90 1.92 -8.37 10.59
C ARG A 90 2.57 -8.04 9.25
N ILE A 91 3.89 -7.88 9.27
CA ILE A 91 4.69 -7.88 8.04
C ILE A 91 4.66 -9.28 7.42
N GLY A 92 4.54 -9.35 6.09
CA GLY A 92 4.40 -10.57 5.32
C GLY A 92 2.99 -11.15 5.25
N ASP A 93 1.96 -10.45 5.76
CA ASP A 93 0.56 -10.90 5.73
C ASP A 93 -0.34 -9.76 5.23
N ALA A 94 -0.72 -9.81 3.95
CA ALA A 94 -1.56 -8.76 3.35
C ALA A 94 -3.03 -8.85 3.78
N ALA A 95 -3.50 -10.03 4.19
CA ALA A 95 -4.85 -10.20 4.72
C ALA A 95 -5.00 -9.53 6.08
N ASP A 96 -3.99 -9.69 6.94
CA ASP A 96 -3.91 -8.99 8.22
C ASP A 96 -3.81 -7.47 8.04
N ALA A 97 -3.01 -7.02 7.05
CA ALA A 97 -2.92 -5.61 6.70
C ALA A 97 -4.27 -5.03 6.26
N TRP A 98 -5.02 -5.76 5.44
CA TRP A 98 -6.35 -5.34 5.00
C TRP A 98 -7.35 -5.25 6.15
N GLU A 99 -7.37 -6.25 7.03
CA GLU A 99 -8.35 -6.31 8.11
C GLU A 99 -8.00 -5.40 9.29
N ASN A 100 -6.71 -5.27 9.63
CA ASN A 100 -6.29 -4.64 10.88
C ASN A 100 -5.40 -3.40 10.70
N GLY A 101 -4.84 -3.19 9.51
CA GLY A 101 -3.90 -2.12 9.23
C GLY A 101 -4.46 -0.72 9.53
N VAL A 102 -3.64 0.11 10.16
CA VAL A 102 -3.88 1.54 10.40
C VAL A 102 -2.81 2.33 9.66
N LEU A 103 -3.21 3.30 8.85
CA LEU A 103 -2.27 4.10 8.07
C LEU A 103 -1.38 4.93 9.00
N SER A 104 -0.06 4.85 8.83
CA SER A 104 0.93 5.61 9.62
C SER A 104 1.55 6.75 8.82
N PHE A 105 1.82 6.53 7.53
CA PHE A 105 2.41 7.53 6.64
C PHE A 105 1.71 7.51 5.28
N VAL A 106 1.58 8.67 4.64
CA VAL A 106 0.89 8.83 3.36
C VAL A 106 1.70 9.80 2.51
N ASN A 107 2.00 9.45 1.26
CA ASN A 107 2.67 10.39 0.35
C ASN A 107 1.71 11.47 -0.17
N ALA A 108 2.23 12.54 -0.77
CA ALA A 108 1.41 13.68 -1.19
C ALA A 108 0.34 13.29 -2.24
N ALA A 109 0.64 12.35 -3.14
CA ALA A 109 -0.29 11.83 -4.13
C ALA A 109 -1.48 11.10 -3.48
N ALA A 110 -1.22 10.23 -2.50
CA ALA A 110 -2.28 9.56 -1.75
C ALA A 110 -3.06 10.53 -0.85
N ALA A 111 -2.39 11.52 -0.23
CA ALA A 111 -3.06 12.57 0.52
C ALA A 111 -4.00 13.39 -0.37
N GLY A 112 -3.60 13.69 -1.61
CA GLY A 112 -4.43 14.36 -2.61
C GLY A 112 -5.68 13.58 -3.03
N LEU A 113 -5.67 12.25 -2.92
CA LEU A 113 -6.86 11.41 -3.07
C LEU A 113 -7.76 11.40 -1.83
N GLY A 114 -7.28 11.95 -0.71
CA GLY A 114 -8.01 12.03 0.55
C GLY A 114 -7.66 10.94 1.56
N PHE A 115 -6.53 10.23 1.42
CA PHE A 115 -6.02 9.32 2.47
C PHE A 115 -5.32 10.09 3.58
N ALA A 116 -5.50 9.67 4.84
CA ALA A 116 -4.82 10.26 5.99
C ALA A 116 -4.27 9.20 6.96
N ALA A 117 -3.20 9.55 7.67
CA ALA A 117 -2.69 8.74 8.78
C ALA A 117 -3.71 8.68 9.93
N GLY A 118 -3.71 7.56 10.66
CA GLY A 118 -4.63 7.27 11.76
C GLY A 118 -5.93 6.57 11.34
N GLU A 119 -6.24 6.53 10.05
CA GLU A 119 -7.42 5.80 9.54
C GLU A 119 -7.13 4.30 9.41
N ARG A 120 -8.16 3.46 9.61
CA ARG A 120 -8.07 2.04 9.25
C ARG A 120 -7.97 1.93 7.73
N LEU A 121 -7.01 1.13 7.27
CA LEU A 121 -6.68 0.98 5.84
C LEU A 121 -7.93 0.64 5.01
N ARG A 122 -8.68 -0.38 5.41
CA ARG A 122 -9.91 -0.80 4.71
C ARG A 122 -10.97 0.31 4.66
N ASP A 123 -11.18 1.00 5.78
CA ASP A 123 -12.21 2.02 5.88
C ASP A 123 -11.83 3.25 5.04
N ALA A 124 -10.55 3.64 5.03
CA ALA A 124 -10.04 4.69 4.17
C ALA A 124 -10.18 4.34 2.68
N VAL A 125 -9.85 3.09 2.29
CA VAL A 125 -10.00 2.61 0.90
C VAL A 125 -11.46 2.65 0.45
N ARG A 126 -12.40 2.19 1.28
CA ARG A 126 -13.83 2.26 1.00
C ARG A 126 -14.33 3.70 0.90
N ARG A 127 -13.87 4.60 1.78
CA ARG A 127 -14.25 6.01 1.77
C ARG A 127 -13.77 6.75 0.52
N VAL A 128 -12.56 6.43 0.04
CA VAL A 128 -11.93 7.14 -1.09
C VAL A 128 -12.34 6.56 -2.45
N PHE A 129 -12.57 5.25 -2.55
CA PHE A 129 -12.83 4.57 -3.83
C PHE A 129 -14.21 3.89 -3.95
N GLY A 130 -14.99 3.79 -2.88
CA GLY A 130 -16.38 3.32 -2.91
C GLY A 130 -17.34 4.40 -3.35
#